data_AF-A0A7R9FV09-F1
#
_entry.id   AF-A0A7R9FV09-F1
#
_cell.length_a   1.000
_cell.length_b   1.000
_cell.length_c   1.000
_cell.angle_alpha   90.00
_cell.angle_beta   90.00
_cell.angle_gamma   90.00
#
_symmetry.space_group_name_H-M   'P 1'
#
loop_
_entity.id
_entity.type
_entity.pdbx_description
1 polymer ?
#
loop_
_entity_poly.entity_id
_entity_poly.type
_entity_poly.pdbx_seq_one_letter_code
_entity_poly.pdbx_strand_id
1 'polypeptide(L)'
;RIVQSMADAAKAANVAIVAGDTKVVEKGKGDGVFISTTGVGALPQARRPSGAGAKVGDAVLLSGSIGEHGVAVLSIRESLEFDTKIVSDSAALNALVETLYAAVPAEAVHVLRDPTRGGLATTLNEICRQSGCGMLIEEGAIMVQPQVQAA
;
A
#
# COMPACT_ATOMS: atom_id res chain seq x y z
N ARG A 1 15.90 17.72 1.64
CA ARG A 1 15.43 16.48 2.29
C ARG A 1 14.34 15.77 1.48
N ILE A 2 13.16 16.38 1.25
CA ILE A 2 12.05 15.72 0.51
C ILE A 2 12.47 15.24 -0.89
N VAL A 3 13.00 16.15 -1.73
CA VAL A 3 13.43 15.82 -3.10
C VAL A 3 14.49 14.71 -3.13
N GLN A 4 15.46 14.75 -2.19
CA GLN A 4 16.46 13.70 -2.07
C GLN A 4 15.81 12.34 -1.76
N SER A 5 14.90 12.30 -0.80
CA SER A 5 14.16 11.07 -0.46
C SER A 5 13.33 10.54 -1.62
N MET A 6 12.75 11.42 -2.44
CA MET A 6 12.03 11.02 -3.66
C MET A 6 13.00 10.41 -4.68
N ALA A 7 14.16 11.01 -4.88
CA ALA A 7 15.19 10.49 -5.79
C ALA A 7 15.71 9.12 -5.32
N ASP A 8 15.95 8.95 -4.03
CA ASP A 8 16.41 7.70 -3.44
C ASP A 8 15.35 6.59 -3.58
N ALA A 9 14.07 6.91 -3.30
CA ALA A 9 12.97 5.98 -3.46
C ALA A 9 12.75 5.58 -4.94
N ALA A 10 12.82 6.54 -5.86
CA ALA A 10 12.72 6.27 -7.30
C ALA A 10 13.86 5.36 -7.78
N LYS A 11 15.09 5.61 -7.32
CA LYS A 11 16.26 4.77 -7.61
C LYS A 11 16.09 3.36 -7.05
N ALA A 12 15.63 3.22 -5.80
CA ALA A 12 15.41 1.92 -5.16
C ALA A 12 14.32 1.11 -5.88
N ALA A 13 13.26 1.77 -6.35
CA ALA A 13 12.18 1.15 -7.12
C ALA A 13 12.54 0.92 -8.60
N ASN A 14 13.73 1.37 -9.05
CA ASN A 14 14.16 1.35 -10.45
C ASN A 14 13.17 2.06 -11.40
N VAL A 15 12.72 3.26 -11.01
CA VAL A 15 11.84 4.11 -11.82
C VAL A 15 12.48 5.49 -12.05
N ALA A 16 12.14 6.11 -13.17
CA ALA A 16 12.62 7.45 -13.51
C ALA A 16 11.56 8.52 -13.22
N ILE A 17 11.96 9.62 -12.60
CA ILE A 17 11.16 10.85 -12.53
C ILE A 17 11.45 11.64 -13.81
N VAL A 18 10.53 11.58 -14.78
CA VAL A 18 10.77 12.10 -16.14
C VAL A 18 10.20 13.50 -16.41
N ALA A 19 9.27 13.96 -15.57
CA ALA A 19 8.64 15.26 -15.67
C ALA A 19 8.19 15.73 -14.28
N GLY A 20 8.02 17.04 -14.12
CA GLY A 20 7.54 17.64 -12.88
C GLY A 20 7.10 19.09 -13.08
N ASP A 21 6.31 19.57 -12.14
CA ASP A 21 5.90 20.96 -12.03
C ASP A 21 6.06 21.43 -10.59
N THR A 22 6.25 22.72 -10.37
CA THR A 22 6.31 23.30 -9.03
C THR A 22 5.47 24.55 -8.98
N LYS A 23 4.62 24.63 -7.96
CA LYS A 23 3.73 25.76 -7.69
C LYS A 23 3.97 26.24 -6.27
N VAL A 24 4.06 27.55 -6.11
CA VAL A 24 4.23 28.20 -4.82
C VAL A 24 2.97 29.02 -4.56
N VAL A 25 2.44 28.88 -3.35
CA VAL A 25 1.27 29.61 -2.87
C VAL A 25 1.66 30.51 -1.71
N GLU A 26 0.82 31.50 -1.42
CA GLU A 26 1.05 32.41 -0.30
C GLU A 26 1.03 31.69 1.05
N LYS A 27 1.65 32.30 2.05
CA LYS A 27 1.66 31.79 3.43
C LYS A 27 0.22 31.57 3.93
N GLY A 28 -0.04 30.38 4.47
CA GLY A 28 -1.37 29.99 4.96
C GLY A 28 -2.34 29.49 3.89
N LYS A 29 -1.93 29.44 2.61
CA LYS A 29 -2.69 28.82 1.51
C LYS A 29 -2.20 27.41 1.15
N GLY A 30 -1.19 26.91 1.86
CA GLY A 30 -0.71 25.53 1.83
C GLY A 30 -0.13 25.16 3.19
N ASP A 31 -0.39 23.93 3.64
CA ASP A 31 0.13 23.40 4.91
C ASP A 31 1.40 22.58 4.65
N GLY A 32 2.55 23.29 4.63
CA GLY A 32 3.83 22.68 4.29
C GLY A 32 4.00 22.45 2.79
N VAL A 33 4.00 21.18 2.36
CA VAL A 33 4.26 20.77 0.97
C VAL A 33 3.28 19.69 0.56
N PHE A 34 2.58 19.92 -0.55
CA PHE A 34 1.78 18.89 -1.21
C PHE A 34 2.54 18.34 -2.42
N ILE A 35 2.47 17.01 -2.59
CA ILE A 35 3.11 16.30 -3.69
C ILE A 35 2.04 15.46 -4.37
N SER A 36 1.89 15.64 -5.67
CA SER A 36 1.08 14.76 -6.52
C SER A 36 2.02 14.00 -7.44
N THR A 37 1.75 12.72 -7.63
CA THR A 37 2.54 11.84 -8.51
C THR A 37 1.63 11.09 -9.45
N THR A 38 2.07 10.92 -10.69
CA THR A 38 1.42 10.09 -11.70
C THR A 38 2.46 9.11 -12.22
N GLY A 39 2.12 7.82 -12.19
CA GLY A 39 2.96 6.74 -12.72
C GLY A 39 2.40 6.21 -14.03
N VAL A 40 3.29 5.75 -14.91
CA VAL A 40 2.94 5.03 -16.13
C VAL A 40 3.77 3.74 -16.18
N GLY A 41 3.16 2.64 -16.57
CA GLY A 41 3.82 1.35 -16.75
C GLY A 41 3.06 0.48 -17.75
N ALA A 42 3.75 -0.51 -18.33
CA ALA A 42 3.14 -1.49 -19.22
C ALA A 42 2.70 -2.72 -18.41
N LEU A 43 1.45 -3.13 -18.58
CA LEU A 43 0.94 -4.37 -17.98
C LEU A 43 1.15 -5.53 -18.96
N PRO A 44 1.90 -6.60 -18.60
CA PRO A 44 2.02 -7.78 -19.42
C PRO A 44 0.65 -8.41 -19.72
N GLN A 45 0.41 -8.82 -20.97
CA GLN A 45 -0.92 -9.28 -21.43
C GLN A 45 -1.51 -10.44 -20.60
N ALA A 46 -0.65 -11.30 -20.04
CA ALA A 46 -1.03 -12.43 -19.20
C ALA A 46 -1.48 -12.03 -17.79
N ARG A 47 -1.07 -10.84 -17.29
CA ARG A 47 -1.43 -10.36 -15.95
C ARG A 47 -2.70 -9.54 -16.04
N ARG A 48 -3.79 -10.04 -15.43
CA ARG A 48 -5.10 -9.35 -15.42
C ARG A 48 -5.77 -9.35 -14.04
N PRO A 49 -5.09 -8.91 -12.97
CA PRO A 49 -5.74 -8.77 -11.67
C PRO A 49 -6.81 -7.68 -11.75
N SER A 50 -7.93 -7.90 -11.07
CA SER A 50 -9.03 -6.93 -10.98
C SER A 50 -9.75 -7.09 -9.65
N GLY A 51 -10.27 -6.02 -9.05
CA GLY A 51 -11.09 -6.15 -7.84
C GLY A 51 -12.40 -6.92 -8.08
N ALA A 52 -12.85 -7.04 -9.32
CA ALA A 52 -13.94 -7.92 -9.72
C ALA A 52 -13.51 -9.37 -10.01
N GLY A 53 -12.21 -9.67 -9.91
CA GLY A 53 -11.62 -10.94 -10.31
C GLY A 53 -11.72 -12.05 -9.27
N ALA A 54 -12.07 -11.74 -8.02
CA ALA A 54 -12.17 -12.73 -6.95
C ALA A 54 -13.24 -13.79 -7.25
N LYS A 55 -12.95 -15.03 -6.88
CA LYS A 55 -13.81 -16.20 -7.12
C LYS A 55 -14.01 -16.99 -5.82
N VAL A 56 -15.11 -17.75 -5.78
CA VAL A 56 -15.34 -18.72 -4.70
C VAL A 56 -14.21 -19.75 -4.70
N GLY A 57 -13.60 -19.96 -3.53
CA GLY A 57 -12.47 -20.88 -3.35
C GLY A 57 -11.10 -20.19 -3.38
N ASP A 58 -11.03 -18.88 -3.68
CA ASP A 58 -9.77 -18.13 -3.61
C ASP A 58 -9.26 -18.03 -2.17
N ALA A 59 -7.93 -18.08 -2.04
CA ALA A 59 -7.24 -17.72 -0.80
C ALA A 59 -6.97 -16.21 -0.74
N VAL A 60 -7.12 -15.62 0.46
CA VAL A 60 -6.74 -14.22 0.72
C VAL A 60 -5.39 -14.21 1.42
N LEU A 61 -4.41 -13.52 0.84
CA LEU A 61 -3.04 -13.44 1.33
C LEU A 61 -2.66 -11.99 1.62
N LEU A 62 -1.88 -11.79 2.68
CA LEU A 62 -1.25 -10.51 3.01
C LEU A 62 0.25 -10.63 2.80
N SER A 63 0.87 -9.59 2.24
CA SER A 63 2.32 -9.54 2.02
C SER A 63 3.14 -9.24 3.28
N GLY A 64 2.48 -8.88 4.38
CA GLY A 64 3.11 -8.48 5.63
C GLY A 64 2.09 -8.19 6.72
N SER A 65 2.56 -7.63 7.83
CA SER A 65 1.71 -7.12 8.90
C SER A 65 0.93 -5.87 8.50
N ILE A 66 -0.07 -5.52 9.30
CA ILE A 66 -1.03 -4.43 8.99
C ILE A 66 -1.04 -3.39 10.11
N GLY A 67 -1.10 -2.12 9.71
CA GLY A 67 -1.42 -0.98 10.59
C GLY A 67 -0.24 -0.06 10.92
N GLU A 68 0.98 -0.44 10.57
CA GLU A 68 2.22 0.26 10.90
C GLU A 68 2.20 1.74 10.46
N HIS A 69 1.93 2.04 9.18
CA HIS A 69 1.93 3.43 8.72
C HIS A 69 0.90 4.30 9.45
N GLY A 70 -0.33 3.80 9.59
CA GLY A 70 -1.41 4.55 10.23
C GLY A 70 -1.08 4.88 11.68
N VAL A 71 -0.64 3.87 12.44
CA VAL A 71 -0.27 4.03 13.84
C VAL A 71 1.00 4.87 14.01
N ALA A 72 2.01 4.72 13.15
CA ALA A 72 3.22 5.54 13.20
C ALA A 72 2.94 7.04 12.95
N VAL A 73 1.94 7.36 12.11
CA VAL A 73 1.51 8.75 11.89
C VAL A 73 0.69 9.26 13.07
N LEU A 74 -0.24 8.45 13.59
CA LEU A 74 -1.06 8.80 14.75
C LEU A 74 -0.20 9.04 16.00
N SER A 75 0.79 8.19 16.26
CA SER A 75 1.65 8.31 17.44
C SER A 75 2.39 9.63 17.48
N ILE A 76 2.86 10.12 16.33
CA ILE A 76 3.55 11.41 16.22
C ILE A 76 2.58 12.58 16.37
N ARG A 77 1.35 12.47 15.85
CA ARG A 77 0.34 13.54 15.93
C ARG A 77 -0.22 13.72 17.33
N GLU A 78 -0.52 12.61 18.00
CA GLU A 78 -1.12 12.60 19.34
C GLU A 78 -0.08 12.60 20.46
N SER A 79 1.22 12.72 20.12
CA SER A 79 2.33 12.66 21.08
C SER A 79 2.29 11.41 21.98
N LEU A 80 1.86 10.28 21.43
CA LEU A 80 1.81 9.01 22.15
C LEU A 80 3.25 8.48 22.29
N GLU A 81 3.72 8.41 23.53
CA GLU A 81 5.00 7.80 23.86
C GLU A 81 4.82 6.30 24.04
N PHE A 82 5.35 5.53 23.09
CA PHE A 82 5.48 4.09 23.21
C PHE A 82 6.93 3.75 23.58
N ASP A 83 7.13 2.67 24.36
CA ASP A 83 8.48 2.17 24.71
C ASP A 83 9.32 1.88 23.45
N THR A 84 8.68 1.53 22.34
CA THR A 84 9.31 1.29 21.05
C THR A 84 8.71 2.18 19.97
N LYS A 85 9.57 2.81 19.17
CA LYS A 85 9.16 3.63 18.03
C LYS A 85 8.50 2.77 16.95
N ILE A 86 7.22 3.03 16.68
CA ILE A 86 6.49 2.43 15.56
C ILE A 86 6.97 3.10 14.27
N VAL A 87 7.40 2.28 13.30
CA VAL A 87 7.96 2.73 12.03
C VAL A 87 6.96 2.41 10.92
N SER A 88 6.68 3.40 10.07
CA SER A 88 5.83 3.23 8.89
C SER A 88 6.42 2.18 7.93
N ASP A 89 5.55 1.33 7.39
CA ASP A 89 5.85 0.28 6.40
C ASP A 89 5.96 0.77 4.94
N SER A 90 5.88 2.09 4.71
CA SER A 90 6.02 2.72 3.39
C SER A 90 7.26 2.23 2.63
N ALA A 91 7.02 1.50 1.54
CA ALA A 91 8.04 0.94 0.65
C ALA A 91 7.49 0.75 -0.77
N ALA A 92 8.38 0.65 -1.75
CA ALA A 92 8.01 0.25 -3.11
C ALA A 92 7.80 -1.27 -3.17
N LEU A 93 6.66 -1.72 -3.69
CA LEU A 93 6.28 -3.13 -3.73
C LEU A 93 6.45 -3.77 -5.12
N ASN A 94 6.92 -3.04 -6.12
CA ASN A 94 7.03 -3.54 -7.50
C ASN A 94 7.92 -4.79 -7.60
N ALA A 95 9.06 -4.84 -6.91
CA ALA A 95 9.93 -6.01 -6.90
C ALA A 95 9.27 -7.24 -6.23
N LEU A 96 8.48 -7.02 -5.17
CA LEU A 96 7.71 -8.08 -4.52
C LEU A 96 6.63 -8.63 -5.46
N VAL A 97 5.93 -7.75 -6.19
CA VAL A 97 4.94 -8.15 -7.19
C VAL A 97 5.57 -8.93 -8.34
N GLU A 98 6.75 -8.55 -8.81
CA GLU A 98 7.49 -9.34 -9.80
C GLU A 98 7.86 -10.73 -9.25
N THR A 99 8.27 -10.81 -7.98
CA THR A 99 8.57 -12.08 -7.31
C THR A 99 7.33 -12.98 -7.24
N LEU A 100 6.17 -12.42 -6.90
CA LEU A 100 4.89 -13.14 -6.91
C LEU A 100 4.61 -13.75 -8.30
N TYR A 101 4.69 -12.93 -9.36
CA TYR A 101 4.41 -13.40 -10.73
C TYR A 101 5.48 -14.33 -11.30
N ALA A 102 6.67 -14.39 -10.72
CA ALA A 102 7.66 -15.41 -11.04
C ALA A 102 7.38 -16.75 -10.33
N ALA A 103 6.68 -16.73 -9.20
CA ALA A 103 6.42 -17.91 -8.37
C ALA A 103 5.14 -18.67 -8.77
N VAL A 104 4.16 -18.00 -9.41
CA VAL A 104 2.87 -18.60 -9.77
C VAL A 104 2.46 -18.26 -11.20
N PRO A 105 1.61 -19.07 -11.85
CA PRO A 105 0.99 -18.70 -13.12
C PRO A 105 0.25 -17.36 -13.00
N ALA A 106 0.33 -16.51 -14.03
CA ALA A 106 -0.19 -15.15 -13.96
C ALA A 106 -1.71 -15.09 -13.71
N GLU A 107 -2.44 -16.09 -14.20
CA GLU A 107 -3.86 -16.28 -14.02
C GLU A 107 -4.26 -16.69 -12.59
N ALA A 108 -3.32 -17.18 -11.77
CA ALA A 108 -3.58 -17.53 -10.38
C ALA A 108 -3.75 -16.27 -9.49
N VAL A 109 -3.27 -15.12 -9.94
CA VAL A 109 -3.45 -13.84 -9.24
C VAL A 109 -4.73 -13.16 -9.73
N HIS A 110 -5.85 -13.50 -9.09
CA HIS A 110 -7.16 -12.94 -9.44
C HIS A 110 -7.32 -11.47 -9.04
N VAL A 111 -6.81 -11.09 -7.86
CA VAL A 111 -6.90 -9.74 -7.31
C VAL A 111 -5.56 -9.35 -6.70
N LEU A 112 -5.15 -8.10 -6.89
CA LEU A 112 -3.97 -7.52 -6.25
C LEU A 112 -4.25 -6.05 -5.91
N ARG A 113 -4.25 -5.70 -4.62
CA ARG A 113 -4.58 -4.35 -4.11
C ARG A 113 -3.66 -4.00 -2.95
N ASP A 114 -3.30 -2.73 -2.87
CA ASP A 114 -2.59 -2.13 -1.74
C ASP A 114 -3.59 -1.48 -0.76
N PRO A 115 -3.66 -1.92 0.52
CA PRO A 115 -4.65 -1.44 1.47
C PRO A 115 -4.26 -0.10 2.11
N THR A 116 -4.30 0.99 1.33
CA THR A 116 -3.89 2.34 1.77
C THR A 116 -4.98 3.04 2.59
N ARG A 117 -5.74 3.98 2.00
CA ARG A 117 -6.79 4.70 2.73
C ARG A 117 -7.96 3.77 3.06
N GLY A 118 -8.37 3.76 4.33
CA GLY A 118 -9.38 2.83 4.83
C GLY A 118 -8.81 1.45 5.21
N GLY A 119 -7.55 1.19 4.87
CA GLY A 119 -6.83 -0.01 5.26
C GLY A 119 -7.44 -1.30 4.73
N LEU A 120 -7.06 -2.41 5.37
CA LEU A 120 -7.45 -3.77 4.99
C LEU A 120 -8.98 -3.92 4.91
N ALA A 121 -9.71 -3.40 5.90
CA ALA A 121 -11.16 -3.53 5.96
C ALA A 121 -11.86 -2.92 4.74
N THR A 122 -11.49 -1.69 4.35
CA THR A 122 -12.07 -1.05 3.16
C THR A 122 -11.70 -1.82 1.89
N THR A 123 -10.44 -2.23 1.74
CA THR A 123 -10.01 -2.99 0.56
C THR A 123 -10.77 -4.30 0.40
N LEU A 124 -10.93 -5.09 1.46
CA LEU A 124 -11.69 -6.35 1.41
C LEU A 124 -13.17 -6.11 1.06
N ASN A 125 -13.79 -5.09 1.64
CA ASN A 125 -15.18 -4.74 1.35
C ASN A 125 -15.37 -4.28 -0.11
N GLU A 126 -14.42 -3.52 -0.65
CA GLU A 126 -14.44 -3.13 -2.06
C GLU A 126 -14.35 -4.34 -2.99
N ILE A 127 -13.45 -5.28 -2.70
CA ILE A 127 -13.30 -6.51 -3.50
C ILE A 127 -14.58 -7.34 -3.44
N CYS A 128 -15.17 -7.53 -2.25
CA CYS A 128 -16.45 -8.23 -2.11
C CYS A 128 -17.55 -7.58 -2.95
N ARG A 129 -17.66 -6.25 -2.90
CA ARG A 129 -18.66 -5.50 -3.68
C ARG A 129 -18.44 -5.61 -5.19
N GLN A 130 -17.19 -5.54 -5.64
CA GLN A 130 -16.85 -5.55 -7.07
C GLN A 130 -16.96 -6.95 -7.69
N SER A 131 -16.59 -7.99 -6.95
CA SER A 131 -16.62 -9.38 -7.42
C SER A 131 -17.97 -10.08 -7.19
N GLY A 132 -18.80 -9.57 -6.29
CA GLY A 132 -20.02 -10.24 -5.84
C GLY A 132 -19.76 -11.46 -4.94
N CYS A 133 -18.51 -11.71 -4.55
CA CYS A 133 -18.14 -12.77 -3.62
C CYS A 133 -18.18 -12.27 -2.16
N GLY A 134 -18.36 -13.21 -1.22
CA GLY A 134 -18.09 -13.00 0.20
C GLY A 134 -16.69 -13.46 0.56
N MET A 135 -16.14 -12.93 1.66
CA MET A 135 -14.85 -13.35 2.23
C MET A 135 -15.04 -13.75 3.69
N LEU A 136 -14.46 -14.89 4.07
CA LEU A 136 -14.34 -15.31 5.46
C LEU A 136 -12.89 -15.10 5.90
N ILE A 137 -12.69 -14.30 6.96
CA ILE A 137 -11.37 -13.95 7.46
C ILE A 137 -11.20 -14.52 8.86
N GLU A 138 -10.11 -15.23 9.08
CA GLU A 138 -9.66 -15.63 10.41
C GLU A 138 -8.86 -14.50 11.04
N GLU A 139 -9.46 -13.80 12.00
CA GLU A 139 -8.84 -12.61 12.62
C GLU A 139 -7.47 -12.91 13.25
N GLY A 140 -7.32 -14.08 13.89
CA GLY A 140 -6.04 -14.51 14.48
C GLY A 140 -4.92 -14.77 13.47
N ALA A 141 -5.24 -14.91 12.18
CA ALA A 141 -4.25 -15.07 11.11
C ALA A 141 -3.77 -13.71 10.55
N ILE A 142 -4.41 -12.59 10.92
CA ILE A 142 -3.98 -11.26 10.52
C ILE A 142 -2.77 -10.87 11.37
N MET A 143 -1.60 -10.75 10.72
CA MET A 143 -0.39 -10.32 11.41
C MET A 143 -0.49 -8.84 11.77
N VAL A 144 -0.50 -8.54 13.07
CA VAL A 144 -0.38 -7.18 13.62
C VAL A 144 0.80 -7.19 14.58
N GLN A 145 1.72 -6.24 14.43
CA GLN A 145 2.86 -6.14 15.34
C GLN A 145 2.37 -5.81 16.76
N PRO A 146 2.96 -6.37 17.83
CA PRO A 146 2.50 -6.13 19.21
C PRO A 146 2.40 -4.65 19.57
N GLN A 147 3.39 -3.86 19.15
CA GLN A 147 3.42 -2.40 19.33
C GLN A 147 2.33 -1.64 18.56
N VAL A 148 1.87 -2.18 17.42
CA VAL A 148 0.74 -1.61 16.64
C VAL A 148 -0.58 -1.99 17.29
N GLN A 149 -0.69 -3.19 17.84
CA GLN A 149 -1.88 -3.67 18.54
C GLN A 149 -2.10 -2.98 19.90
N ALA A 150 -1.04 -2.53 20.56
CA ALA A 150 -1.09 -1.86 21.85
C ALA A 150 -1.39 -0.34 21.75
N ALA A 151 -1.47 0.20 20.54
CA ALA A 151 -1.75 1.62 20.27
C ALA A 151 -3.25 1.91 20.15
#